data_AF-A0A074VAN8-F1
#
_entry.id   AF-A0A074VAN8-F1
#
_cell.length_a   1.000
_cell.length_b   1.000
_cell.length_c   1.000
_cell.angle_alpha   90.00
_cell.angle_beta   90.00
_cell.angle_gamma   90.00
#
_symmetry.space_group_name_H-M   'P 1'
#
loop_
_entity.id
_entity.type
_entity.pdbx_description
1 polymer ?
#
loop_
_entity_poly.entity_id
_entity_poly.type
_entity_poly.pdbx_seq_one_letter_code
_entity_poly.pdbx_strand_id
1 'polypeptide(L)' 'RSQIERGPFWCTRFGPVANAVTVIWTVISLIFYCFPYYVPVQAAQMNYVACVLAGITLWGVAYWYLHGKSHYI' A
#
# COMPACT_ATOMS: atom_id res chain seq x y z
N ARG A 1 8.83 -21.26 2.98
CA ARG A 1 9.15 -20.23 1.95
C ARG A 1 10.08 -20.73 0.82
N SER A 2 10.31 -22.04 0.70
CA SER A 2 11.14 -22.68 -0.36
C SER A 2 10.35 -23.61 -1.29
N GLN A 3 9.03 -23.71 -1.10
CA GLN A 3 8.13 -24.65 -1.80
C GLN A 3 7.28 -23.97 -2.90
N ILE A 4 7.61 -22.75 -3.30
CA ILE A 4 6.88 -22.02 -4.34
C ILE A 4 7.65 -22.21 -5.65
N GLU A 5 7.06 -22.94 -6.60
CA GLU A 5 7.62 -23.08 -7.94
C GLU A 5 7.79 -21.71 -8.60
N ARG A 6 8.97 -21.49 -9.17
CA ARG A 6 9.31 -20.21 -9.77
C ARG A 6 8.68 -20.11 -11.14
N GLY A 7 7.75 -19.17 -11.30
CA GLY A 7 7.12 -18.91 -12.60
C GLY A 7 8.13 -18.50 -13.68
N PRO A 8 7.76 -18.59 -14.97
CA PRO A 8 8.65 -18.36 -16.11
C PRO A 8 9.27 -16.95 -16.19
N PHE A 9 8.75 -15.99 -15.43
CA PHE A 9 9.23 -14.59 -15.38
C PHE A 9 10.06 -14.27 -14.13
N TRP A 10 10.66 -15.28 -13.49
CA TRP A 10 11.41 -15.09 -12.24
C TRP A 10 12.78 -14.43 -12.48
N CYS A 11 12.84 -13.11 -12.33
CA CYS A 11 14.08 -12.36 -12.39
C CYS A 11 14.88 -12.47 -11.08
N THR A 12 15.81 -13.44 -10.98
CA THR A 12 16.52 -13.71 -9.72
C THR A 12 17.47 -12.60 -9.28
N ARG A 13 18.15 -11.92 -10.22
CA ARG A 13 19.20 -10.93 -9.89
C ARG A 13 18.68 -9.51 -9.73
N PHE A 14 17.77 -9.09 -10.62
CA PHE A 14 17.19 -7.74 -10.59
C PHE A 14 15.82 -7.67 -9.93
N GLY A 15 15.15 -8.81 -9.69
CA GLY A 15 13.86 -8.86 -9.02
C GLY A 15 13.80 -8.13 -7.66
N PRO A 16 14.74 -8.34 -6.72
CA PRO A 16 14.67 -7.65 -5.44
C PRO A 16 14.87 -6.13 -5.58
N VAL A 17 15.73 -5.68 -6.50
CA VAL A 17 15.95 -4.25 -6.76
C VAL A 17 14.71 -3.62 -7.39
N ALA A 18 14.12 -4.27 -8.39
CA ALA A 18 12.89 -3.81 -9.03
C ALA A 18 11.74 -3.69 -8.01
N ASN A 19 11.57 -4.70 -7.13
CA ASN A 19 10.58 -4.65 -6.07
C ASN A 19 10.83 -3.51 -5.06
N ALA A 20 12.09 -3.25 -4.71
CA ALA A 20 12.40 -2.13 -3.83
C ALA A 20 12.04 -0.78 -4.48
N VAL A 21 12.39 -0.61 -5.76
CA VAL A 21 12.06 0.59 -6.53
C VAL A 21 10.55 0.78 -6.65
N THR A 22 9.78 -0.29 -6.94
CA THR A 22 8.32 -0.19 -7.05
C THR A 22 7.67 0.16 -5.70
N VAL A 23 8.15 -0.42 -4.59
CA VAL A 23 7.65 -0.08 -3.25
C VAL A 23 7.95 1.37 -2.91
N ILE A 24 9.18 1.83 -3.12
CA ILE A 24 9.58 3.23 -2.87
C ILE A 24 8.73 4.18 -3.72
N TRP A 25 8.60 3.89 -5.02
CA TRP A 25 7.81 4.69 -5.94
C TRP A 25 6.32 4.75 -5.54
N THR A 26 5.77 3.63 -5.08
CA THR A 26 4.39 3.55 -4.59
C THR A 26 4.19 4.46 -3.39
N VAL A 27 5.10 4.44 -2.40
CA VAL A 27 5.02 5.31 -1.21
C VAL A 27 5.11 6.79 -1.60
N ILE A 28 6.05 7.15 -2.49
CA ILE A 28 6.20 8.53 -2.96
C ILE A 28 4.90 8.99 -3.66
N SER A 29 4.41 8.19 -4.61
CA SER A 29 3.18 8.50 -5.35
C SER A 29 1.97 8.65 -4.43
N LEU A 30 1.87 7.82 -3.39
CA LEU A 30 0.81 7.90 -2.39
C LEU A 30 0.82 9.24 -1.65
N ILE A 31 2.01 9.72 -1.25
CA ILE A 31 2.17 11.00 -0.54
C ILE A 31 1.74 12.15 -1.45
N PHE A 32 2.22 12.19 -2.69
CA PHE A 32 1.83 13.21 -3.66
C PHE A 32 0.32 13.17 -3.96
N TYR A 33 -0.28 11.99 -4.00
CA TYR A 33 -1.71 11.83 -4.22
C TYR A 33 -2.56 12.37 -3.07
N CYS A 34 -2.01 12.50 -1.86
CA CYS A 34 -2.71 13.09 -0.72
C CYS A 34 -2.73 14.63 -0.76
N PHE A 35 -1.90 15.27 -1.59
CA PHE A 35 -1.84 16.73 -1.64
C PHE A 35 -3.01 17.35 -2.42
N PRO A 36 -3.45 18.56 -2.04
CA PRO A 36 -4.44 19.31 -2.79
C PRO A 36 -3.84 19.89 -4.08
N TYR A 37 -4.65 19.98 -5.13
CA TYR A 37 -4.22 20.50 -6.43
C TYR A 37 -4.06 22.03 -6.48
N TYR A 38 -4.72 22.77 -5.59
CA TYR A 38 -4.69 24.23 -5.57
C TYR A 38 -4.79 24.75 -4.13
N VAL A 39 -4.30 25.96 -3.90
CA VAL A 39 -4.42 26.70 -2.64
C VAL A 39 -5.04 28.07 -2.92
N PRO A 40 -5.92 28.62 -2.06
CA PRO A 40 -6.46 28.03 -0.83
C PRO A 40 -7.53 26.95 -1.11
N VAL A 41 -7.54 25.88 -0.30
CA VAL A 41 -8.55 24.82 -0.43
C VAL A 41 -9.82 25.20 0.31
N GLN A 42 -10.97 24.94 -0.31
CA GLN A 42 -12.25 24.97 0.39
C GLN A 42 -12.54 23.60 0.99
N ALA A 43 -13.13 23.52 2.19
CA ALA A 43 -13.36 22.26 2.88
C ALA A 43 -14.12 21.24 2.01
N ALA A 44 -15.12 21.69 1.24
CA ALA A 44 -15.90 20.83 0.35
C ALA A 44 -15.09 20.22 -0.83
N GLN A 45 -13.90 20.74 -1.11
CA GLN A 45 -13.05 20.34 -2.24
C GLN A 45 -11.70 19.76 -1.79
N MET A 46 -11.50 19.58 -0.48
CA MET A 46 -10.27 19.05 0.05
C MET A 46 -10.10 17.58 -0.34
N ASN A 47 -8.88 17.17 -0.64
CA ASN A 47 -8.57 15.79 -0.93
C ASN A 47 -8.58 14.97 0.39
N TYR A 48 -9.62 14.15 0.58
CA TYR A 48 -9.79 13.30 1.76
C TYR A 48 -9.21 11.90 1.62
N VAL A 49 -8.48 11.62 0.54
CA VAL A 49 -7.96 10.28 0.26
C VAL A 49 -7.05 9.79 1.39
N ALA A 50 -6.22 10.66 1.97
CA ALA A 50 -5.37 10.32 3.10
C ALA A 50 -6.16 9.72 4.28
N CYS A 51 -7.29 10.34 4.64
CA CYS A 51 -8.16 9.88 5.72
C CYS A 51 -8.82 8.54 5.39
N VAL A 52 -9.30 8.37 4.14
CA VAL A 52 -9.92 7.13 3.69
C VAL A 52 -8.92 5.98 3.69
N LEU A 53 -7.71 6.20 3.19
CA LEU A 53 -6.64 5.20 3.19
C LEU A 53 -6.25 4.77 4.60
N ALA A 54 -6.12 5.73 5.52
CA ALA A 54 -5.85 5.45 6.93
C ALA A 54 -6.98 4.61 7.56
N GLY A 55 -8.24 4.93 7.28
CA GLY A 55 -9.40 4.18 7.78
C GLY A 55 -9.42 2.73 7.28
N ILE A 56 -9.22 2.52 5.97
CA ILE A 56 -9.23 1.18 5.37
C ILE A 56 -8.04 0.34 5.87
N THR A 57 -6.85 0.94 5.97
CA THR A 57 -5.67 0.22 6.48
C THR A 57 -5.83 -0.16 7.95
N LEU A 58 -6.34 0.74 8.80
CA LEU A 58 -6.65 0.42 10.19
C LEU A 58 -7.70 -0.68 10.31
N TRP A 59 -8.76 -0.62 9.50
CA TRP A 59 -9.80 -1.65 9.49
C TRP A 59 -9.25 -3.02 9.10
N GLY A 60 -8.43 -3.08 8.05
CA GLY A 60 -7.80 -4.32 7.60
C GLY A 60 -6.86 -4.91 8.64
N VAL A 61 -6.05 -4.07 9.31
CA VAL A 61 -5.20 -4.50 10.42
C VAL A 61 -6.04 -5.01 11.58
N ALA A 62 -7.06 -4.27 12.00
CA ALA A 62 -7.96 -4.69 13.07
C ALA A 62 -8.63 -6.03 12.77
N TYR A 63 -9.17 -6.20 11.56
CA TYR A 63 -9.78 -7.45 11.12
C TYR A 63 -8.79 -8.63 11.15
N TRP A 64 -7.55 -8.40 10.70
CA TRP A 64 -6.50 -9.41 10.76
C TRP A 64 -6.19 -9.85 12.20
N TYR A 65 -6.07 -8.91 13.14
CA TYR A 65 -5.78 -9.23 14.52
C TYR A 65 -6.97 -9.86 15.26
N LEU A 66 -8.20 -9.47 14.93
CA LEU A 66 -9.41 -9.98 15.59
C LEU A 66 -9.86 -11.34 15.04
N HIS A 67 -9.69 -11.59 13.74
CA HIS A 67 -10.25 -12.77 13.09
C HIS A 67 -9.18 -13.57 12.32
N GLY A 68 -8.36 -12.88 11.54
CA GLY A 68 -7.36 -13.53 10.67
C GLY A 68 -6.33 -14.37 11.44
N LYS A 69 -5.79 -13.85 12.54
CA LYS A 69 -4.82 -14.58 13.38
C LYS A 69 -5.39 -15.85 14.01
N SER A 70 -6.69 -15.89 14.28
CA SER A 70 -7.31 -17.02 14.98
C SER A 70 -7.67 -18.17 14.03
N HIS A 71 -7.87 -17.86 12.74
CA HIS A 71 -8.39 -18.83 11.77
C HIS A 71 -7.33 -19.37 10.79
N TYR A 72 -6.24 -18.63 10.53
CA TYR A 72 -5.26 -18.98 9.50
C TYR A 72 -3.85 -19.28 10.05
N ILE A 73 -3.61 -19.12 11.35
CA ILE A 73 -2.34 -19.43 12.03
C ILE A 73 -2.57 -20.59 12.99
#